data_AF-A0A182PUZ9-F1
#
_entry.id   AF-A0A182PUZ9-F1
#
_cell.length_a   1.000
_cell.length_b   1.000
_cell.length_c   1.000
_cell.angle_alpha   90.00
_cell.angle_beta   90.00
_cell.angle_gamma   90.00
#
_symmetry.space_group_name_H-M   'P 1'
#
loop_
_entity.id
_entity.type
_entity.pdbx_description
1 polymer ?
#
loop_
_entity_poly.entity_id
_entity_poly.type
_entity_poly.pdbx_seq_one_letter_code
_entity_poly.pdbx_strand_id
1 'polypeptide(L)'
;MDVLIYGLLLQLTTFITFVRPEQPSSLPAIFLYDDFGHCKAVASVYCYARTILRVDQFPAGFEIPQTESTDRIVHNHRPHCLELGICLRNCEQEVNKLTASSRETLFQPQIPVNFTFLIPSELFPTMQSDKRRYETLVNVCVNQRLRARYNMTGYTTLEYCRPDPKQSARPYGTVIKRRKIVIGFVLDR
;
A
#
# COMPACT_ATOMS: atom_id res chain seq x y z
N MET A 1 20.12 -67.15 -9.00
CA MET A 1 19.26 -66.34 -8.12
C MET A 1 19.55 -64.88 -8.43
N ASP A 2 19.25 -64.42 -9.65
CA ASP A 2 19.88 -63.17 -10.17
C ASP A 2 18.92 -62.29 -10.97
N VAL A 3 17.61 -62.51 -10.84
CA VAL A 3 16.57 -61.74 -11.56
C VAL A 3 15.69 -60.93 -10.60
N LEU A 4 15.67 -61.29 -9.31
CA LEU A 4 14.88 -60.60 -8.28
C LEU A 4 15.55 -59.33 -7.72
N ILE A 5 16.86 -59.14 -7.94
CA ILE A 5 17.61 -58.01 -7.37
C ILE A 5 17.47 -56.75 -8.26
N TYR A 6 17.35 -56.91 -9.58
CA TYR A 6 17.20 -55.78 -10.51
C TYR A 6 15.81 -55.13 -10.47
N GLY A 7 14.78 -55.86 -10.01
CA GLY A 7 13.42 -55.32 -9.87
C GLY A 7 13.25 -54.36 -8.68
N LEU A 8 14.11 -54.46 -7.65
CA LEU A 8 14.01 -53.63 -6.45
C LEU A 8 14.79 -52.31 -6.56
N LEU A 9 15.76 -52.22 -7.48
CA LEU A 9 16.61 -51.04 -7.67
C LEU A 9 15.94 -49.92 -8.49
N LEU A 10 14.79 -50.18 -9.12
CA LEU A 10 14.08 -49.18 -9.94
C LEU A 10 12.96 -48.43 -9.20
N GLN A 11 12.73 -48.71 -7.92
CA GLN A 11 11.68 -48.06 -7.10
C GLN A 11 12.21 -46.91 -6.23
N LEU A 12 13.50 -46.60 -6.28
CA LEU A 12 14.08 -45.42 -5.64
C LEU A 12 14.11 -44.25 -6.63
N THR A 13 12.97 -43.93 -7.24
CA THR A 13 12.75 -42.60 -7.81
C THR A 13 12.65 -41.64 -6.64
N THR A 14 13.78 -41.00 -6.37
CA THR A 14 13.94 -39.89 -5.45
C THR A 14 12.82 -38.87 -5.68
N PHE A 15 11.95 -38.73 -4.68
CA PHE A 15 11.13 -37.54 -4.52
C PHE A 15 12.08 -36.37 -4.29
N ILE A 16 12.62 -35.82 -5.38
CA ILE A 16 13.23 -34.50 -5.36
C ILE A 16 12.06 -33.55 -5.10
N THR A 17 11.86 -33.20 -3.83
CA THR A 17 11.11 -31.99 -3.49
C THR A 17 11.86 -30.85 -4.15
N PHE A 18 11.39 -30.41 -5.30
CA PHE A 18 11.73 -29.10 -5.84
C PHE A 18 11.25 -28.09 -4.79
N VAL A 19 12.15 -27.75 -3.86
CA VAL A 19 12.04 -26.51 -3.11
C VAL A 19 12.18 -25.45 -4.18
N ARG A 20 11.03 -24.96 -4.66
CA ARG A 20 10.99 -23.79 -5.54
C ARG A 20 11.72 -22.69 -4.74
N PRO A 21 12.82 -22.13 -5.25
CA PRO A 21 13.42 -20.99 -4.58
C PRO A 21 12.31 -19.97 -4.42
N GLU A 22 12.06 -19.51 -3.19
CA GLU A 22 11.21 -18.36 -2.95
C GLU A 22 11.75 -17.26 -3.87
N GLN A 23 10.97 -16.95 -4.89
CA GLN A 23 11.27 -15.85 -5.79
C GLN A 23 11.41 -14.63 -4.87
N PRO A 24 12.53 -13.88 -4.91
CA PRO A 24 12.70 -12.75 -4.01
C PRO A 24 11.48 -11.86 -4.20
N SER A 25 10.65 -11.76 -3.16
CA SER A 25 9.49 -10.89 -3.19
C SER A 25 10.04 -9.51 -3.45
N SER A 26 9.90 -9.02 -4.68
CA SER A 26 10.40 -7.70 -5.02
C SER A 26 9.71 -6.72 -4.10
N LEU A 27 10.47 -5.83 -3.47
CA LEU A 27 9.86 -4.85 -2.58
C LEU A 27 8.86 -4.00 -3.37
N PRO A 28 7.73 -3.61 -2.78
CA PRO A 28 6.79 -2.72 -3.43
C PRO A 28 7.48 -1.43 -3.84
N ALA A 29 7.14 -0.91 -5.02
CA ALA A 29 7.51 0.45 -5.38
C ALA A 29 6.89 1.43 -4.38
N ILE A 30 7.59 2.53 -4.09
CA ILE A 30 7.11 3.55 -3.16
C ILE A 30 5.80 4.18 -3.65
N PHE A 31 5.64 4.34 -4.96
CA PHE A 31 4.43 4.91 -5.56
C PHE A 31 3.59 3.81 -6.20
N LEU A 32 2.36 3.60 -5.71
CA LEU A 32 1.40 2.65 -6.27
C LEU A 32 0.06 3.34 -6.49
N TYR A 33 -0.25 3.64 -7.76
CA TYR A 33 -1.44 4.38 -8.13
C TYR A 33 -2.39 3.52 -8.97
N ASP A 34 -3.64 3.43 -8.53
CA ASP A 34 -4.76 3.00 -9.35
C ASP A 34 -4.94 3.96 -10.53
N ASP A 35 -5.57 3.48 -11.59
CA ASP A 35 -5.87 4.32 -12.75
C ASP A 35 -6.90 5.40 -12.38
N PHE A 36 -6.43 6.65 -12.27
CA PHE A 36 -7.28 7.80 -11.97
C PHE A 36 -8.32 8.07 -13.06
N GLY A 37 -7.96 7.91 -14.34
CA GLY A 37 -8.84 8.15 -15.47
C GLY A 37 -10.03 7.18 -15.48
N HIS A 38 -9.74 5.89 -15.29
CA HIS A 38 -10.73 4.84 -15.14
C HIS A 38 -11.61 5.07 -13.91
N CYS A 39 -11.00 5.40 -12.76
CA CYS A 39 -11.75 5.66 -11.53
C CYS A 39 -12.75 6.81 -11.69
N LYS A 40 -12.34 7.87 -12.38
CA LYS A 40 -13.19 9.00 -12.73
C LYS A 40 -14.30 8.60 -13.71
N ALA A 41 -13.99 7.78 -14.72
CA ALA A 41 -14.96 7.33 -15.72
C ALA A 41 -16.12 6.53 -15.11
N VAL A 42 -15.87 5.79 -14.03
CA VAL A 42 -16.91 5.05 -13.28
C VAL A 42 -17.55 5.87 -12.15
N ALA A 43 -17.32 7.19 -12.13
CA ALA A 43 -17.82 8.13 -11.13
C ALA A 43 -17.51 7.69 -9.68
N SER A 44 -16.35 7.08 -9.46
CA SER A 44 -15.88 6.66 -8.13
C SER A 44 -15.06 7.77 -7.48
N VAL A 45 -14.98 7.72 -6.15
CA VAL A 45 -14.05 8.53 -5.37
C VAL A 45 -12.64 7.97 -5.54
N TYR A 46 -11.67 8.87 -5.75
CA TYR A 46 -10.26 8.55 -5.81
C TYR A 46 -9.55 9.17 -4.60
N CYS A 47 -8.86 8.37 -3.81
CA CYS A 47 -8.19 8.82 -2.59
C CYS A 47 -6.68 8.63 -2.67
N TYR A 48 -5.97 9.59 -2.10
CA TYR A 48 -4.56 9.45 -1.78
C TYR A 48 -4.44 8.90 -0.37
N ALA A 49 -3.53 7.94 -0.21
CA ALA A 49 -3.29 7.27 1.05
C ALA A 49 -1.79 7.05 1.24
N ARG A 50 -1.39 6.78 2.47
CA ARG A 50 -0.04 6.36 2.80
C ARG A 50 -0.06 5.05 3.55
N THR A 51 0.91 4.19 3.25
CA THR A 51 1.09 2.93 3.96
C THR A 51 2.45 2.88 4.63
N ILE A 52 2.45 2.55 5.92
CA ILE A 52 3.66 2.17 6.63
C ILE A 52 3.74 0.65 6.61
N LEU A 53 4.74 0.11 5.92
CA LEU A 53 5.00 -1.32 5.86
C LEU A 53 5.60 -1.81 7.18
N ARG A 54 5.30 -3.06 7.50
CA ARG A 54 5.92 -3.76 8.62
C ARG A 54 7.38 -4.03 8.32
N VAL A 55 8.26 -3.49 9.16
CA VAL A 55 9.72 -3.57 8.99
C VAL A 55 10.26 -5.00 9.16
N ASP A 56 9.57 -5.83 9.94
CA ASP A 56 9.94 -7.22 10.18
C ASP A 56 9.65 -8.15 8.99
N GLN A 57 8.94 -7.65 7.97
CA GLN A 57 8.63 -8.39 6.74
C GLN A 57 9.61 -8.07 5.59
N PHE A 58 10.62 -7.24 5.84
CA PHE A 58 11.67 -6.98 4.86
C PHE A 58 12.68 -8.14 4.82
N PRO A 59 13.33 -8.37 3.66
CA PRO A 59 14.38 -9.39 3.54
C PRO A 59 15.49 -9.20 4.58
N ALA A 60 16.09 -10.32 5.02
CA ALA A 60 17.22 -10.27 5.94
C ALA A 60 18.37 -9.43 5.35
N GLY A 61 18.94 -8.54 6.17
CA GLY A 61 19.99 -7.60 5.75
C GLY A 61 19.49 -6.37 4.99
N PHE A 62 18.17 -6.21 4.80
CA PHE A 62 17.62 -4.97 4.28
C PHE A 62 17.63 -3.88 5.36
N GLU A 63 18.48 -2.87 5.17
CA GLU A 63 18.56 -1.72 6.08
C GLU A 63 17.57 -0.63 5.68
N ILE A 64 16.73 -0.21 6.62
CA ILE A 64 15.90 0.97 6.46
C ILE A 64 16.76 2.19 6.82
N PRO A 65 16.99 3.13 5.88
CA PRO A 65 17.79 4.32 6.18
C PRO A 65 17.23 5.09 7.38
N GLN A 66 18.12 5.54 8.27
CA GLN A 66 17.78 6.44 9.38
C GLN A 66 17.54 7.83 8.79
N THR A 67 16.27 8.23 8.69
CA THR A 67 15.81 9.33 7.82
C THR A 67 15.57 10.64 8.54
N GLU A 68 16.13 10.80 9.74
CA GLU A 68 16.02 12.05 10.51
C GLU A 68 16.97 13.14 10.00
N SER A 69 18.02 12.79 9.25
CA SER A 69 19.12 13.72 8.93
C SER A 69 19.21 14.18 7.47
N THR A 70 18.32 13.78 6.57
CA THR A 70 18.43 14.09 5.13
C THR A 70 17.15 14.69 4.57
N ASP A 71 17.33 15.77 3.81
CA ASP A 71 16.28 16.55 3.18
C ASP A 71 15.25 15.67 2.48
N ARG A 72 13.98 16.11 2.51
CA ARG A 72 12.77 15.45 1.98
C ARG A 72 12.81 15.09 0.47
N ILE A 73 13.92 15.33 -0.22
CA ILE A 73 14.09 15.25 -1.67
C ILE A 73 15.17 14.21 -2.03
N VAL A 74 15.10 13.02 -1.43
CA VAL A 74 15.91 11.86 -1.86
C VAL A 74 14.95 10.78 -2.36
N HIS A 75 15.10 10.39 -3.61
CA HIS A 75 14.40 9.24 -4.18
C HIS A 75 14.71 8.00 -3.31
N ASN A 76 13.69 7.24 -2.92
CA ASN A 76 13.81 6.07 -2.03
C ASN A 76 14.21 6.31 -0.57
N HIS A 77 14.08 7.54 -0.06
CA HIS A 77 14.44 7.83 1.34
C HIS A 77 13.69 6.96 2.37
N ARG A 78 12.47 6.50 2.08
CA ARG A 78 11.67 5.71 3.02
C ARG A 78 11.01 4.51 2.32
N PRO A 79 11.74 3.41 2.09
CA PRO A 79 11.22 2.25 1.36
C PRO A 79 10.05 1.55 2.08
N HIS A 80 9.88 1.81 3.38
CA HIS A 80 8.76 1.33 4.20
C HIS A 80 7.55 2.28 4.19
N CYS A 81 7.64 3.45 3.56
CA CYS A 81 6.53 4.40 3.43
C CYS A 81 6.06 4.44 1.97
N LEU A 82 4.90 3.85 1.70
CA LEU A 82 4.30 3.87 0.36
C LEU A 82 3.33 5.05 0.22
N GLU A 83 3.32 5.66 -0.96
CA GLU A 83 2.37 6.65 -1.41
C GLU A 83 1.42 6.01 -2.42
N LEU A 84 0.12 6.09 -2.10
CA LEU A 84 -0.90 5.33 -2.78
C LEU A 84 -1.98 6.23 -3.38
N GLY A 85 -2.56 5.74 -4.46
CA GLY A 85 -3.67 6.33 -5.17
C GLY A 85 -4.69 5.24 -5.36
N ILE A 86 -5.88 5.41 -4.80
CA ILE A 86 -6.82 4.33 -4.56
C ILE A 86 -8.17 4.70 -5.16
N CYS A 87 -8.66 3.86 -6.06
CA CYS A 87 -10.03 3.94 -6.52
C CYS A 87 -10.94 3.17 -5.57
N LEU A 88 -11.86 3.87 -4.88
CA LEU A 88 -12.70 3.22 -3.88
C LEU A 88 -13.59 2.12 -4.46
N ARG A 89 -14.13 2.30 -5.68
CA ARG A 89 -14.92 1.27 -6.36
C ARG A 89 -14.15 -0.04 -6.53
N ASN A 90 -12.88 0.02 -6.91
CA ASN A 90 -12.05 -1.17 -7.08
C ASN A 90 -11.84 -1.86 -5.72
N CYS A 91 -11.51 -1.08 -4.69
CA CYS A 91 -11.37 -1.63 -3.34
C CYS A 91 -12.66 -2.25 -2.80
N GLU A 92 -13.82 -1.64 -3.01
CA GLU A 92 -15.12 -2.24 -2.65
C GLU A 92 -15.30 -3.59 -3.33
N GLN A 93 -15.05 -3.67 -4.64
CA GLN A 93 -15.18 -4.91 -5.41
C GLN A 93 -14.21 -5.99 -4.97
N GLU A 94 -12.97 -5.64 -4.63
CA GLU A 94 -11.96 -6.57 -4.12
C GLU A 94 -12.32 -7.09 -2.73
N VAL A 95 -12.65 -6.19 -1.79
CA VAL A 95 -13.00 -6.53 -0.41
C VAL A 95 -14.32 -7.29 -0.31
N ASN A 96 -15.28 -7.02 -1.19
CA ASN A 96 -16.56 -7.74 -1.23
C ASN A 96 -16.40 -9.23 -1.57
N LYS A 97 -15.30 -9.62 -2.24
CA LYS A 97 -14.98 -11.02 -2.53
C LYS A 97 -14.37 -11.75 -1.33
N LEU A 98 -14.02 -11.03 -0.26
CA LEU A 98 -13.39 -11.59 0.93
C LEU A 98 -14.43 -12.02 1.97
N THR A 99 -14.10 -13.11 2.67
CA THR A 99 -14.81 -13.53 3.88
C THR A 99 -14.56 -12.54 5.03
N ALA A 100 -15.43 -12.55 6.06
CA ALA A 100 -15.24 -11.71 7.24
C ALA A 100 -13.90 -11.99 7.94
N SER A 101 -13.54 -13.27 8.11
CA SER A 101 -12.26 -13.67 8.70
C SER A 101 -11.07 -13.17 7.87
N SER A 102 -11.14 -13.25 6.54
CA SER A 102 -10.10 -12.71 5.67
C SER A 102 -9.94 -11.19 5.85
N ARG A 103 -11.05 -10.44 5.95
CA ARG A 103 -11.00 -8.98 6.18
C ARG A 103 -10.34 -8.64 7.51
N GLU A 104 -10.67 -9.38 8.56
CA GLU A 104 -10.10 -9.19 9.90
C GLU A 104 -8.58 -9.45 9.91
N THR A 105 -8.11 -10.54 9.28
CA THR A 105 -6.67 -10.84 9.19
C THR A 105 -5.87 -9.92 8.27
N LEU A 106 -6.55 -9.17 7.39
CA LEU A 106 -5.93 -8.19 6.50
C LEU A 106 -5.90 -6.80 7.09
N PHE A 107 -6.80 -6.49 8.02
CA PHE A 107 -6.74 -5.22 8.73
C PHE A 107 -5.43 -5.13 9.52
N GLN A 108 -4.74 -4.00 9.39
CA GLN A 108 -3.53 -3.71 10.15
C GLN A 108 -3.77 -2.50 11.04
N PRO A 109 -3.49 -2.59 12.35
CA PRO A 109 -3.61 -1.46 13.27
C PRO A 109 -2.53 -0.41 12.96
N GLN A 110 -2.72 0.79 13.52
CA GLN A 110 -1.77 1.88 13.35
C GLN A 110 -0.36 1.49 13.82
N ILE A 111 0.63 1.70 12.95
CA ILE A 111 2.04 1.56 13.28
C ILE A 111 2.55 2.92 13.78
N PRO A 112 3.09 3.02 15.00
CA PRO A 112 3.65 4.27 15.50
C PRO A 112 4.91 4.64 14.73
N VAL A 113 5.00 5.91 14.35
CA VAL A 113 6.19 6.50 13.70
C VAL A 113 6.53 7.82 14.38
N ASN A 114 7.81 8.16 14.42
CA ASN A 114 8.32 9.38 15.07
C ASN A 114 8.51 10.56 14.08
N PHE A 115 8.06 10.42 12.84
CA PHE A 115 8.18 11.44 11.80
C PHE A 115 6.82 11.87 11.26
N THR A 116 6.75 13.11 10.76
CA THR A 116 5.57 13.57 10.01
C THR A 116 5.60 12.96 8.61
N PHE A 117 4.57 12.19 8.28
CA PHE A 117 4.37 11.65 6.94
C PHE A 117 3.01 11.96 6.34
N LEU A 118 2.04 12.46 7.11
CA LEU A 118 0.74 12.86 6.57
C LEU A 118 0.66 14.37 6.42
N ILE A 119 -0.04 14.81 5.39
CA ILE A 119 -0.53 16.19 5.30
C ILE A 119 -1.60 16.40 6.40
N PRO A 120 -1.58 17.53 7.14
CA PRO A 120 -2.59 17.82 8.16
C PRO A 120 -4.00 17.78 7.60
N SER A 121 -4.90 17.03 8.27
CA SER A 121 -6.26 16.78 7.80
C SER A 121 -7.11 18.07 7.74
N GLU A 122 -6.74 19.10 8.49
CA GLU A 122 -7.39 20.41 8.55
C GLU A 122 -7.30 21.17 7.22
N LEU A 123 -6.35 20.79 6.36
CA LEU A 123 -6.23 21.34 5.01
C LEU A 123 -7.30 20.79 4.06
N PHE A 124 -8.00 19.72 4.45
CA PHE A 124 -8.98 19.00 3.63
C PHE A 124 -10.33 18.87 4.37
N PRO A 125 -11.34 19.69 4.01
CA PRO A 125 -12.58 19.79 4.78
C PRO A 125 -13.34 18.47 4.99
N THR A 126 -13.30 17.55 4.01
CA THR A 126 -14.03 16.26 4.07
C THR A 126 -13.23 15.16 4.75
N MET A 127 -11.99 15.43 5.17
CA MET A 127 -11.07 14.35 5.49
C MET A 127 -11.47 13.53 6.70
N GLN A 128 -11.98 14.17 7.76
CA GLN A 128 -12.47 13.44 8.92
C GLN A 128 -13.65 12.52 8.57
N SER A 129 -14.57 12.97 7.70
CA SER A 129 -15.67 12.12 7.24
C SER A 129 -15.19 11.00 6.32
N ASP A 130 -14.23 11.29 5.44
CA ASP A 130 -13.67 10.31 4.51
C ASP A 130 -12.90 9.22 5.25
N LYS A 131 -12.12 9.57 6.28
CA LYS A 131 -11.47 8.59 7.17
C LYS A 131 -12.47 7.65 7.82
N ARG A 132 -13.48 8.19 8.48
CA ARG A 132 -14.54 7.38 9.13
C ARG A 132 -15.23 6.45 8.15
N ARG A 133 -15.39 6.86 6.90
CA ARG A 133 -16.14 6.12 5.89
C ARG A 133 -15.30 5.05 5.19
N TYR A 134 -14.02 5.33 4.93
CA TYR A 134 -13.24 4.56 3.94
C TYR A 134 -11.91 4.03 4.48
N GLU A 135 -11.42 4.46 5.65
CA GLU A 135 -10.08 4.09 6.12
C GLU A 135 -9.94 2.58 6.34
N THR A 136 -10.92 1.92 6.95
CA THR A 136 -10.94 0.46 7.11
C THR A 136 -11.00 -0.27 5.77
N LEU A 137 -11.83 0.22 4.83
CA LEU A 137 -11.95 -0.38 3.50
C LEU A 137 -10.59 -0.35 2.77
N VAL A 138 -9.95 0.82 2.76
CA VAL A 138 -8.66 1.02 2.07
C VAL A 138 -7.56 0.24 2.76
N ASN A 139 -7.52 0.19 4.09
CA ASN A 139 -6.54 -0.59 4.83
C ASN A 139 -6.62 -2.09 4.49
N VAL A 140 -7.82 -2.67 4.47
CA VAL A 140 -8.02 -4.08 4.10
C VAL A 140 -7.69 -4.33 2.63
N CYS A 141 -8.19 -3.50 1.72
CA CYS A 141 -7.95 -3.60 0.28
C CYS A 141 -6.45 -3.54 -0.07
N VAL A 142 -5.73 -2.56 0.49
CA VAL A 142 -4.30 -2.41 0.25
C VAL A 142 -3.53 -3.59 0.82
N ASN A 143 -3.87 -4.07 2.02
CA ASN A 143 -3.24 -5.27 2.57
C ASN A 143 -3.52 -6.54 1.76
N GLN A 144 -4.71 -6.65 1.14
CA GLN A 144 -4.99 -7.75 0.20
C GLN A 144 -4.01 -7.71 -0.98
N ARG A 145 -3.82 -6.54 -1.60
CA ARG A 145 -2.92 -6.34 -2.74
C ARG A 145 -1.46 -6.57 -2.36
N LEU A 146 -1.03 -6.02 -1.22
CA LEU A 146 0.33 -6.16 -0.72
C LEU A 146 0.66 -7.61 -0.39
N ARG A 147 -0.23 -8.32 0.31
CA ARG A 147 -0.03 -9.71 0.67
C ARG A 147 0.03 -10.59 -0.58
N ALA A 148 -0.87 -10.38 -1.53
CA ALA A 148 -0.93 -11.18 -2.76
C ALA A 148 0.30 -11.01 -3.66
N ARG A 149 0.89 -9.81 -3.72
CA ARG A 149 1.98 -9.50 -4.67
C ARG A 149 3.37 -9.54 -4.05
N TYR A 150 3.48 -9.22 -2.76
CA TYR A 150 4.75 -8.98 -2.09
C TYR A 150 4.92 -9.79 -0.81
N ASN A 151 3.89 -10.53 -0.36
CA ASN A 151 3.86 -11.18 0.95
C ASN A 151 4.08 -10.19 2.12
N MET A 152 3.66 -8.93 1.93
CA MET A 152 3.81 -7.86 2.92
C MET A 152 2.45 -7.32 3.35
N THR A 153 2.46 -6.65 4.49
CA THR A 153 1.32 -5.93 5.06
C THR A 153 1.80 -4.63 5.69
N GLY A 154 0.88 -3.70 5.89
CA GLY A 154 1.19 -2.42 6.50
C GLY A 154 -0.06 -1.67 6.94
N TYR A 155 0.16 -0.67 7.78
CA TYR A 155 -0.90 0.25 8.17
C TYR A 155 -1.14 1.27 7.07
N THR A 156 -2.33 1.27 6.47
CA THR A 156 -2.74 2.30 5.53
C THR A 156 -3.67 3.30 6.19
N THR A 157 -3.38 4.58 5.97
CA THR A 157 -4.18 5.74 6.39
C THR A 157 -4.48 6.58 5.17
N LEU A 158 -5.68 7.16 5.12
CA LEU A 158 -6.01 8.13 4.09
C LEU A 158 -5.26 9.44 4.34
N GLU A 159 -4.85 10.11 3.27
CA GLU A 159 -4.28 11.47 3.29
C GLU A 159 -5.30 12.51 2.81
N TYR A 160 -5.91 12.30 1.63
CA TYR A 160 -7.09 13.05 1.18
C TYR A 160 -7.84 12.31 0.08
N CYS A 161 -9.15 12.53 -0.03
CA CYS A 161 -9.95 12.06 -1.16
C CYS A 161 -10.25 13.21 -2.11
N ARG A 162 -10.12 12.96 -3.42
CA ARG A 162 -10.52 13.96 -4.42
C ARG A 162 -12.04 14.13 -4.35
N PRO A 163 -12.53 15.37 -4.22
CA PRO A 163 -13.96 15.63 -4.32
C PRO A 163 -14.48 15.22 -5.70
N ASP A 164 -15.73 14.79 -5.77
CA ASP A 164 -16.44 14.60 -7.04
C ASP A 164 -16.27 15.90 -7.86
N PRO A 165 -15.95 15.86 -9.16
CA PRO A 165 -15.89 17.07 -10.00
C PRO A 165 -17.16 17.94 -9.95
N LYS A 166 -18.31 17.41 -9.54
CA LYS A 166 -19.54 18.19 -9.27
C LYS A 166 -19.49 19.01 -7.97
N GLN A 167 -18.55 18.72 -7.08
CA GLN A 167 -18.25 19.53 -5.90
C GLN A 167 -17.18 20.55 -6.30
N SER A 168 -17.55 21.83 -6.35
CA SER A 168 -16.60 22.90 -6.65
C SER A 168 -15.43 22.84 -5.67
N ALA A 169 -14.22 22.66 -6.17
CA ALA A 169 -13.00 22.80 -5.36
C ALA A 169 -13.02 24.19 -4.72
N ARG A 170 -12.97 24.27 -3.38
CA ARG A 170 -12.81 25.56 -2.70
C ARG A 170 -11.44 26.12 -3.08
N PRO A 171 -11.34 27.44 -3.38
CA PRO A 171 -10.07 28.03 -3.77
C PRO A 171 -9.02 27.82 -2.66
N TYR A 172 -7.92 27.16 -3.04
CA TYR A 172 -6.78 26.80 -2.18
C TYR A 172 -6.12 28.01 -1.48
N GLY A 173 -6.41 29.23 -1.95
CA GLY A 173 -5.78 30.48 -1.49
C GLY A 173 -6.19 30.97 -0.09
N THR A 174 -7.26 30.46 0.53
CA THR A 174 -7.71 30.99 1.83
C THR A 174 -7.05 30.33 3.04
N VAL A 175 -6.47 29.13 2.88
CA VAL A 175 -5.88 28.35 4.00
C VAL A 175 -4.40 28.69 4.23
N ILE A 176 -3.66 29.09 3.18
CA ILE A 176 -2.20 29.34 3.23
C ILE A 176 -1.84 30.70 3.86
N LYS A 177 -2.82 31.56 4.20
CA LYS A 177 -2.49 32.84 4.85
C LYS A 177 -1.98 32.72 6.29
N ARG A 178 -1.98 31.53 6.90
CA ARG A 178 -1.56 31.37 8.31
C ARG A 178 -0.27 30.61 8.56
N ARG A 179 0.30 29.84 7.62
CA ARG A 179 1.64 29.25 7.76
C ARG A 179 2.28 29.06 6.39
N LYS A 180 3.50 29.58 6.22
CA LYS A 180 4.38 29.25 5.07
C LYS A 180 4.60 27.74 5.07
N ILE A 181 3.80 27.01 4.31
CA ILE A 181 4.07 25.62 3.94
C ILE A 181 4.44 25.67 2.46
N VAL A 182 5.71 25.45 2.15
CA VAL A 182 6.18 25.28 0.78
C VAL A 182 5.72 23.89 0.34
N ILE A 183 4.65 23.82 -0.44
CA ILE A 183 4.23 22.59 -1.12
C ILE A 183 4.68 22.73 -2.57
N GLY A 184 5.79 22.06 -2.91
CA GLY A 184 6.29 21.96 -4.26
C GLY A 184 5.40 20.99 -5.06
N PHE A 185 4.40 21.52 -5.75
CA PHE A 185 3.74 20.80 -6.83
C PHE A 185 4.56 21.04 -8.11
N VAL A 186 5.27 20.01 -8.58
CA VAL A 186 5.74 19.96 -9.96
C VAL A 186 4.56 19.45 -10.78
N LEU A 187 3.86 20.37 -11.44
CA LEU A 187 2.97 20.08 -12.56
C LEU A 187 3.85 19.95 -13.79
N ASP A 188 4.07 18.73 -14.26
CA ASP A 188 4.71 18.52 -15.56
C ASP A 188 3.70 18.79 -16.69
N ARG A 189 4.18 19.45 -17.75
CA ARG A 189 3.42 19.86 -18.94
C ARG A 189 3.25 18.73 -19.92
#